data_AF-A0A085LXY7-F1
#
_entry.id   AF-A0A085LXY7-F1
#
_cell.length_a   1.000
_cell.length_b   1.000
_cell.length_c   1.000
_cell.angle_alpha   90.00
_cell.angle_beta   90.00
_cell.angle_gamma   90.00
#
_symmetry.space_group_name_H-M   'P 1'
#
loop_
_entity.id
_entity.type
_entity.pdbx_description
1 polymer ?
#
loop_
_entity_poly.entity_id
_entity_poly.type
_entity_poly.pdbx_seq_one_letter_code
_entity_poly.pdbx_strand_id
1 'polypeptide(L)'
;MDGEILTAEEKQALDMLQSSLRKVDGHYECKLLWRRPDIVLPNSLPTAERRFAILEDRFRRNPILGRDCEATVNEYISMGHAKEAEPCTSRTRHWFLPHHGVCSQSKPGKVRVAFDASARTNGISLNDVLLSVPKLLTDLLSVLLRFRERPVAVSADI
;
A
#
# COMPACT_ATOMS: atom_id res chain seq x y z
N MET A 1 -28.14 -15.56 1.28
CA MET A 1 -27.45 -14.70 0.29
C MET A 1 -27.80 -13.29 0.69
N ASP A 2 -27.10 -12.76 1.69
CA ASP A 2 -27.28 -11.38 2.10
C ASP A 2 -26.51 -10.54 1.09
N GLY A 3 -27.23 -9.89 0.18
CA GLY A 3 -26.65 -8.89 -0.71
C GLY A 3 -26.22 -7.72 0.14
N GLU A 4 -24.94 -7.68 0.50
CA GLU A 4 -24.36 -6.59 1.28
C GLU A 4 -24.63 -5.27 0.53
N ILE A 5 -25.42 -4.39 1.14
CA ILE A 5 -25.80 -3.12 0.52
C ILE A 5 -24.56 -2.22 0.56
N LEU A 6 -23.88 -2.12 -0.58
CA LEU A 6 -22.74 -1.21 -0.73
C LEU A 6 -23.18 0.24 -0.49
N THR A 7 -22.38 0.97 0.29
CA THR A 7 -22.51 2.41 0.43
C THR A 7 -22.26 3.14 -0.90
N ALA A 8 -22.67 4.40 -1.01
CA ALA A 8 -22.42 5.19 -2.22
C ALA A 8 -20.90 5.33 -2.51
N GLU A 9 -20.09 5.50 -1.46
CA GLU A 9 -18.63 5.59 -1.60
C GLU A 9 -18.00 4.27 -2.06
N GLU A 10 -18.46 3.14 -1.55
CA GLU A 10 -17.97 1.82 -1.99
C GLU A 10 -18.34 1.49 -3.43
N LYS A 11 -19.54 1.89 -3.87
CA LYS A 11 -19.95 1.78 -5.28
C LYS A 11 -19.04 2.62 -6.17
N GLN A 12 -18.82 3.89 -5.80
CA GLN A 12 -17.90 4.77 -6.51
C GLN A 12 -16.48 4.20 -6.57
N ALA A 13 -15.97 3.66 -5.45
CA ALA A 13 -14.64 3.05 -5.38
C ALA A 13 -14.52 1.85 -6.33
N LEU A 14 -15.54 0.99 -6.35
CA LEU A 14 -15.59 -0.19 -7.20
C LEU A 14 -15.65 0.20 -8.69
N ASP A 15 -16.48 1.18 -9.05
CA ASP A 15 -16.59 1.68 -10.43
C ASP A 15 -15.25 2.27 -10.91
N MET A 16 -14.58 3.05 -10.07
CA MET A 16 -13.25 3.60 -10.37
C MET A 16 -12.18 2.51 -10.50
N LEU A 17 -12.22 1.48 -9.65
CA LEU A 17 -11.33 0.34 -9.72
C LEU A 17 -11.54 -0.41 -11.03
N GLN A 18 -12.77 -0.84 -11.32
CA GLN A 18 -13.12 -1.62 -12.51
C GLN A 18 -12.83 -0.87 -13.81
N SER A 19 -13.16 0.42 -13.88
CA SER A 19 -12.93 1.25 -15.08
C SER A 19 -11.45 1.56 -15.35
N SER A 20 -10.59 1.44 -14.33
CA SER A 20 -9.15 1.71 -14.47
C SER A 20 -8.26 0.48 -14.40
N LEU A 21 -8.81 -0.68 -14.04
CA LEU A 21 -8.08 -1.93 -13.93
C LEU A 21 -7.67 -2.43 -15.31
N ARG A 22 -6.38 -2.67 -15.48
CA ARG A 22 -5.80 -3.24 -16.70
C ARG A 22 -4.68 -4.20 -16.37
N LYS A 23 -4.48 -5.19 -17.24
CA LYS A 23 -3.32 -6.08 -17.15
C LYS A 23 -2.25 -5.60 -18.12
N VAL A 24 -1.10 -5.21 -17.60
CA VAL A 24 0.05 -4.70 -18.36
C VAL A 24 1.26 -5.56 -17.97
N ASP A 25 1.91 -6.17 -18.96
CA ASP A 25 3.12 -7.00 -18.76
C ASP A 25 2.98 -8.08 -17.67
N GLY A 26 1.80 -8.70 -17.56
CA GLY A 26 1.52 -9.73 -16.56
C GLY A 26 1.08 -9.21 -15.19
N HIS A 27 1.20 -7.90 -14.95
CA HIS A 27 0.80 -7.23 -13.70
C HIS A 27 -0.55 -6.54 -13.84
N TYR A 28 -1.29 -6.44 -12.74
CA TYR A 28 -2.51 -5.63 -12.68
C TYR A 28 -2.16 -4.21 -12.23
N GLU A 29 -2.58 -3.23 -13.01
CA GLU A 29 -2.49 -1.81 -12.68
C GLU A 29 -3.88 -1.22 -12.54
N CYS A 30 -4.05 -0.31 -11.58
CA CYS A 30 -5.25 0.51 -11.45
C CYS A 30 -4.86 1.94 -11.04
N LYS A 31 -5.77 2.89 -11.22
CA LYS A 31 -5.56 4.25 -10.73
C LYS A 31 -5.77 4.30 -9.22
N LEU A 32 -5.08 5.22 -8.56
CA LEU A 32 -5.42 5.59 -7.19
C LEU A 32 -6.87 6.10 -7.11
N LEU A 33 -7.63 5.56 -6.16
CA LEU A 33 -9.06 5.79 -6.02
C LEU A 33 -9.33 7.09 -5.25
N TRP A 34 -9.04 8.24 -5.87
CA TRP A 34 -9.22 9.54 -5.24
C TRP A 34 -10.68 9.79 -4.83
N ARG A 35 -10.89 10.16 -3.56
CA ARG A 35 -12.21 10.49 -3.01
C ARG A 35 -12.86 11.67 -3.73
N ARG A 36 -12.07 12.66 -4.15
CA ARG A 36 -12.53 13.76 -5.00
C ARG A 36 -11.51 14.06 -6.12
N PRO A 37 -11.96 14.41 -7.33
CA PRO A 37 -11.07 14.69 -8.45
C PRO A 37 -10.23 15.96 -8.23
N ASP A 38 -10.75 16.93 -7.49
CA ASP A 38 -10.22 18.27 -7.22
C ASP A 38 -9.37 18.37 -5.94
N ILE A 39 -8.99 17.25 -5.32
CA ILE A 39 -8.14 17.27 -4.11
C ILE A 39 -6.80 17.94 -4.42
N VAL A 40 -6.54 19.03 -3.69
CA VAL A 40 -5.23 19.69 -3.63
C VAL A 40 -4.47 19.10 -2.45
N LEU A 41 -3.33 18.46 -2.73
CA LEU A 41 -2.48 17.89 -1.70
C LEU A 41 -1.48 18.94 -1.20
N PRO A 42 -1.28 19.10 0.12
CA PRO A 42 -0.18 19.88 0.63
C PRO A 42 1.17 19.23 0.28
N ASN A 43 2.24 20.02 0.27
CA ASN A 43 3.58 19.51 0.05
C ASN A 43 4.03 18.63 1.24
N SER A 44 4.01 17.31 1.06
CA SER A 44 4.41 16.33 2.08
C SER A 44 5.91 16.02 2.12
N LEU A 45 6.70 16.55 1.17
CA LEU A 45 8.14 16.29 1.09
C LEU A 45 8.88 16.68 2.39
N PRO A 46 8.69 17.89 2.97
CA PRO A 46 9.41 18.26 4.20
C PRO A 46 9.11 17.33 5.38
N THR A 47 7.87 16.83 5.47
CA THR A 47 7.46 15.86 6.50
C THR A 47 8.17 14.52 6.30
N ALA A 48 8.24 14.05 5.06
CA ALA A 48 8.91 12.80 4.70
C ALA A 48 10.42 12.89 4.91
N GLU A 49 11.07 13.96 4.46
CA GLU A 49 12.50 14.22 4.66
C GLU A 49 12.88 14.27 6.13
N ARG A 50 12.09 14.96 6.97
CA ARG A 50 12.34 15.01 8.41
C ARG A 50 12.30 13.62 9.04
N ARG A 51 11.35 12.77 8.64
CA ARG A 51 11.26 11.38 9.12
C ARG A 51 12.40 10.52 8.58
N PHE A 52 12.82 10.76 7.35
CA PHE A 52 13.95 10.06 6.75
C PHE A 52 15.26 10.41 7.47
N ALA A 53 15.52 11.68 7.80
CA ALA A 53 16.72 12.07 8.56
C ALA A 53 16.83 11.35 9.92
N ILE A 54 15.70 11.14 10.61
CA ILE A 54 15.65 10.36 11.86
C ILE A 54 15.96 8.87 11.58
N LEU A 55 15.44 8.33 10.48
CA LEU A 55 15.70 6.96 10.06
C LEU A 55 17.17 6.75 9.67
N GLU A 56 17.79 7.70 8.98
CA GLU A 56 19.23 7.68 8.65
C GLU A 56 20.09 7.69 9.91
N ASP A 57 19.72 8.47 10.92
CA ASP A 57 20.42 8.44 12.21
C ASP A 57 20.31 7.06 12.90
N ARG A 58 19.16 6.38 12.74
CA ARG A 58 18.99 5.01 13.20
C ARG A 58 19.84 4.02 12.38
N PHE A 59 19.98 4.23 11.06
CA PHE A 59 20.87 3.42 10.22
C PHE A 59 22.34 3.61 10.60
N ARG A 60 22.76 4.84 10.92
CA ARG A 60 24.12 5.10 11.43
C ARG A 60 24.40 4.36 12.75
N ARG A 61 23.41 4.31 13.64
CA ARG A 61 23.50 3.57 14.92
C ARG A 61 23.38 2.05 14.76
N ASN A 62 22.69 1.58 13.74
CA ASN A 62 22.53 0.18 13.41
C ASN A 62 22.75 -0.05 11.89
N PRO A 63 24.01 -0.23 11.46
CA PRO A 63 24.35 -0.38 10.04
C PRO A 63 23.72 -1.61 9.38
N ILE A 64 23.44 -2.67 10.15
CA ILE A 64 22.78 -3.88 9.64
C ILE A 64 21.36 -3.53 9.18
N LEU A 65 20.61 -2.80 10.01
CA LEU A 65 19.26 -2.34 9.64
C LEU A 65 19.28 -1.46 8.38
N GLY A 66 20.26 -0.57 8.25
CA GLY A 66 20.41 0.27 7.06
C GLY A 66 20.62 -0.56 5.79
N ARG A 67 21.57 -1.50 5.83
CA ARG A 67 21.86 -2.42 4.72
C ARG A 67 20.63 -3.24 4.33
N ASP A 68 19.92 -3.81 5.30
CA ASP A 68 18.77 -4.67 5.01
C ASP A 68 17.59 -3.87 4.42
N CYS A 69 17.35 -2.65 4.92
CA CYS A 69 16.40 -1.72 4.32
C CYS A 69 16.76 -1.36 2.88
N GLU A 70 18.02 -1.00 2.63
CA GLU A 70 18.53 -0.68 1.30
C GLU A 70 18.38 -1.87 0.34
N ALA A 71 18.75 -3.07 0.78
CA ALA A 71 18.57 -4.30 0.01
C ALA A 71 17.09 -4.52 -0.37
N THR A 72 16.16 -4.25 0.56
CA THR A 72 14.71 -4.36 0.31
C THR A 72 14.23 -3.35 -0.73
N VAL A 73 14.69 -2.10 -0.67
CA VAL A 73 14.33 -1.07 -1.66
C VAL A 73 14.91 -1.42 -3.04
N ASN A 74 16.15 -1.89 -3.09
CA ASN A 74 16.78 -2.33 -4.34
C ASN A 74 16.08 -3.55 -4.94
N GLU A 75 15.57 -4.46 -4.11
CA GLU A 75 14.74 -5.58 -4.55
C GLU A 75 13.48 -5.05 -5.28
N TYR A 76 12.78 -4.06 -4.71
CA TYR A 76 11.61 -3.44 -5.36
C TYR A 76 11.94 -2.84 -6.73
N ILE A 77 13.10 -2.17 -6.85
CA ILE A 77 13.55 -1.58 -8.12
C ILE A 77 13.89 -2.68 -9.12
N SER A 78 14.64 -3.70 -8.70
CA SER A 78 15.04 -4.81 -9.58
C SER A 78 13.85 -5.63 -10.11
N MET A 79 12.78 -5.74 -9.32
CA MET A 79 11.52 -6.40 -9.71
C MET A 79 10.57 -5.48 -10.48
N GLY A 80 10.95 -4.23 -10.75
CA GLY A 80 10.11 -3.26 -11.45
C GLY A 80 8.90 -2.76 -10.64
N HIS A 81 8.86 -3.01 -9.32
CA HIS A 81 7.80 -2.54 -8.43
C HIS A 81 7.99 -1.08 -8.00
N ALA A 82 9.22 -0.58 -8.08
CA ALA A 82 9.58 0.80 -7.83
C ALA A 82 10.48 1.31 -8.95
N LYS A 83 10.43 2.62 -9.18
CA LYS A 83 11.34 3.33 -10.07
C LYS A 83 11.72 4.66 -9.44
N GLU A 84 12.81 5.24 -9.92
CA GLU A 84 13.17 6.61 -9.56
C GLU A 84 12.02 7.56 -9.92
N ALA A 85 11.67 8.44 -8.97
CA ALA A 85 10.59 9.38 -9.17
C ALA A 85 11.04 10.50 -10.13
N GLU A 86 10.17 10.87 -11.06
CA GLU A 86 10.40 12.06 -11.88
C GLU A 86 10.41 13.32 -10.99
N PRO A 87 11.17 14.36 -11.36
CA PRO A 87 11.15 15.63 -10.64
C PRO A 87 9.72 16.15 -10.50
N CYS A 88 9.33 16.55 -9.29
CA CYS A 88 7.99 17.05 -9.04
C CYS A 88 7.65 18.25 -9.94
N THR A 89 6.83 18.02 -10.97
CA THR A 89 6.27 19.10 -11.77
C THR A 89 4.96 19.59 -11.13
N SER A 90 4.61 20.86 -11.32
CA SER A 90 3.38 21.44 -10.73
C SER A 90 2.08 20.86 -11.28
N ARG A 91 2.13 19.99 -12.30
CA ARG A 91 0.95 19.47 -13.01
C ARG A 91 0.37 18.17 -12.45
N THR A 92 1.07 17.47 -11.56
CA THR A 92 0.63 16.17 -11.04
C THR A 92 0.52 16.17 -9.51
N ARG A 93 -0.40 15.34 -8.98
CA ARG A 93 -0.53 15.09 -7.54
C ARG A 93 0.68 14.29 -7.06
N HIS A 94 1.41 14.83 -6.08
CA HIS A 94 2.55 14.16 -5.45
C HIS A 94 2.26 13.93 -3.97
N TRP A 95 2.68 12.77 -3.47
CA TRP A 95 2.65 12.47 -2.04
C TRP A 95 3.85 11.62 -1.66
N PHE A 96 4.64 12.09 -0.70
CA PHE A 96 5.81 11.39 -0.20
C PHE A 96 5.44 10.60 1.05
N LEU A 97 5.61 9.29 0.98
CA LEU A 97 5.35 8.39 2.09
C LEU A 97 6.61 8.20 2.93
N PRO A 98 6.61 8.60 4.21
CA PRO A 98 7.65 8.17 5.13
C PRO A 98 7.68 6.64 5.19
N HIS A 99 8.86 6.06 5.38
CA HIS A 99 8.99 4.62 5.53
C HIS A 99 9.83 4.25 6.75
N HIS A 100 9.75 2.99 7.17
CA HIS A 100 10.60 2.44 8.22
C HIS A 100 10.82 0.94 8.03
N GLY A 101 11.98 0.45 8.50
CA GLY A 101 12.28 -0.98 8.53
C GLY A 101 11.55 -1.70 9.67
N VAL A 102 10.81 -2.74 9.33
CA VAL A 102 10.11 -3.64 10.25
C VAL A 102 10.79 -5.00 10.23
N CYS A 103 11.25 -5.46 11.40
CA CYS A 103 11.78 -6.80 11.57
C CYS A 103 10.69 -7.71 12.12
N SER A 104 10.47 -8.86 11.49
CA SER A 104 9.56 -9.86 12.04
C SER A 104 10.25 -10.67 13.13
N GLN A 105 9.59 -10.88 14.26
CA GLN A 105 10.07 -11.79 15.31
C GLN A 105 10.13 -13.25 14.83
N SER A 106 9.25 -13.64 13.89
CA SER A 106 9.20 -15.01 13.35
C SER A 106 10.18 -15.27 12.23
N LYS A 107 10.77 -14.22 11.63
CA LYS A 107 11.81 -14.30 10.60
C LYS A 107 12.95 -13.34 10.93
N PRO A 108 13.72 -13.61 12.00
CA PRO A 108 14.85 -12.78 12.38
C PRO A 108 15.85 -12.68 11.22
N GLY A 109 16.31 -11.45 10.94
CA GLY A 109 17.22 -11.16 9.82
C GLY A 109 16.54 -10.78 8.50
N LYS A 110 15.20 -10.82 8.39
CA LYS A 110 14.48 -10.24 7.25
C LYS A 110 13.80 -8.93 7.64
N VAL A 111 14.29 -7.83 7.09
CA VAL A 111 13.65 -6.51 7.18
C VAL A 111 12.62 -6.37 6.07
N ARG A 112 11.49 -5.73 6.38
CA ARG A 112 10.51 -5.26 5.39
C ARG A 112 10.40 -3.75 5.51
N VAL A 113 10.29 -3.05 4.39
CA VAL A 113 10.05 -1.61 4.40
C VAL A 113 8.54 -1.37 4.44
N ALA A 114 8.07 -0.71 5.50
CA ALA A 114 6.69 -0.31 5.64
C ALA A 114 6.53 1.19 5.34
N PHE A 115 5.64 1.52 4.42
CA PHE A 115 5.29 2.89 4.04
C PHE A 115 4.10 3.39 4.86
N ASP A 116 4.25 4.55 5.50
CA ASP A 116 3.24 5.13 6.38
C ASP A 116 2.29 6.07 5.62
N ALA A 117 1.22 5.51 5.07
CA ALA A 117 0.15 6.27 4.41
C ALA A 117 -0.75 7.06 5.38
N SER A 118 -0.61 6.83 6.70
CA SER A 118 -1.33 7.55 7.74
C SER A 118 -0.60 8.82 8.20
N ALA A 119 0.66 8.99 7.78
CA ALA A 119 1.43 10.20 8.06
C ALA A 119 0.69 11.44 7.57
N ARG A 120 0.45 12.39 8.48
CA ARG A 120 -0.29 13.62 8.20
C ARG A 120 0.67 14.76 7.82
N THR A 121 0.33 15.49 6.76
CA THR A 121 0.91 16.79 6.42
C THR A 121 -0.21 17.82 6.39
N ASN A 122 -0.07 18.92 7.13
CA ASN A 122 -1.10 19.96 7.27
C ASN A 122 -2.50 19.39 7.58
N GLY A 123 -2.56 18.40 8.45
CA GLY A 123 -3.81 17.75 8.87
C GLY A 123 -4.35 16.68 7.93
N ILE A 124 -3.76 16.45 6.76
CA ILE A 124 -4.24 15.48 5.75
C ILE A 124 -3.29 14.27 5.67
N SER A 125 -3.83 13.05 5.63
CA SER A 125 -3.10 11.82 5.27
C SER A 125 -3.54 11.28 3.90
N LEU A 126 -2.73 10.39 3.30
CA LEU A 126 -3.11 9.76 2.03
C LEU A 126 -4.37 8.88 2.18
N ASN A 127 -4.53 8.22 3.32
CA ASN A 127 -5.71 7.41 3.61
C ASN A 127 -7.01 8.24 3.70
N ASP A 128 -6.94 9.52 4.10
CA ASP A 128 -8.14 10.38 4.17
C ASP A 128 -8.68 10.73 2.77
N VAL A 129 -7.79 10.77 1.76
CA VAL A 129 -8.08 11.26 0.40
C VAL A 129 -8.31 10.16 -0.63
N LEU A 130 -8.13 8.90 -0.24
CA LEU A 130 -8.44 7.73 -1.05
C LEU A 130 -9.75 7.07 -0.56
N LEU A 131 -10.49 6.50 -1.50
CA LEU A 131 -11.65 5.66 -1.22
C LEU A 131 -11.19 4.28 -0.79
N SER A 132 -11.94 3.69 0.15
CA SER A 132 -11.80 2.27 0.48
C SER A 132 -12.68 1.45 -0.44
N VAL A 133 -12.12 0.38 -1.00
CA VAL A 133 -12.89 -0.63 -1.74
C VAL A 133 -13.68 -1.46 -0.72
N PRO A 134 -14.92 -1.86 -1.04
CA PRO A 134 -15.68 -2.75 -0.16
C PRO A 134 -14.96 -4.07 0.10
N LYS A 135 -15.37 -4.76 1.16
CA LYS A 135 -14.84 -6.09 1.49
C LYS A 135 -15.22 -7.09 0.38
N LEU A 136 -14.26 -7.42 -0.49
CA LEU A 136 -14.45 -8.41 -1.56
C LEU A 136 -14.25 -9.86 -1.09
N LEU A 137 -13.74 -10.06 0.13
CA LEU A 137 -13.49 -11.38 0.69
C LEU A 137 -14.81 -12.07 1.05
N THR A 138 -14.94 -13.34 0.64
CA THR A 138 -16.06 -14.18 1.06
C THR A 138 -16.09 -14.30 2.58
N ASP A 139 -17.29 -14.36 3.14
CA ASP A 139 -17.50 -14.61 4.56
C ASP A 139 -16.76 -15.88 5.03
N LEU A 140 -16.05 -15.76 6.16
CA LEU A 140 -15.20 -16.82 6.69
C LEU A 140 -16.01 -18.06 7.06
N LEU A 141 -17.21 -17.88 7.64
CA LEU A 141 -18.07 -19.02 7.99
C LEU A 141 -18.47 -19.78 6.73
N SER A 142 -18.86 -19.06 5.67
CA SER A 142 -19.19 -19.64 4.37
C SER A 142 -18.01 -20.41 3.77
N VAL A 143 -16.78 -19.88 3.89
CA VAL A 143 -15.55 -20.58 3.47
C VAL A 143 -15.35 -21.86 4.28
N LEU A 144 -15.48 -21.81 5.61
CA LEU A 144 -15.29 -22.97 6.49
C LEU A 144 -16.34 -24.06 6.29
N LEU A 145 -17.61 -23.68 6.05
CA LEU A 145 -18.68 -24.64 5.74
C LEU A 145 -18.39 -25.37 4.44
N ARG A 146 -18.04 -24.66 3.36
CA ARG A 146 -17.65 -25.27 2.08
C ARG A 146 -16.42 -26.17 2.20
N PHE A 147 -15.45 -25.77 3.03
CA PHE A 147 -14.25 -26.59 3.30
C PHE A 147 -14.58 -27.94 3.96
N ARG A 148 -15.75 -28.05 4.62
CA ARG A 148 -16.24 -29.27 5.28
C ARG A 148 -17.22 -30.10 4.44
N GLU A 149 -17.69 -29.58 3.29
CA GLU A 149 -18.68 -30.27 2.45
C GLU A 149 -18.12 -31.54 1.78
N ARG A 150 -16.81 -31.65 1.64
CA ARG A 150 -16.15 -32.78 0.95
C ARG A 150 -15.18 -33.51 1.89
N PRO A 151 -14.94 -34.81 1.67
CA PRO A 151 -14.06 -35.61 2.54
C PRO A 151 -12.59 -35.16 2.55
N VAL A 152 -12.15 -34.46 1.50
CA VAL A 152 -10.77 -34.00 1.33
C VAL A 152 -10.81 -32.50 1.04
N ALA A 153 -10.00 -31.75 1.78
CA ALA A 153 -9.83 -30.33 1.62
C ALA A 153 -8.38 -29.99 1.27
N VAL A 154 -8.18 -29.02 0.38
CA VAL A 154 -6.85 -28.60 -0.10
C VAL A 154 -6.64 -27.14 0.27
N SER A 155 -5.45 -26.83 0.78
CA SER A 155 -5.01 -25.49 1.11
C SER A 155 -3.60 -25.29 0.56
N ALA A 156 -3.31 -24.08 0.07
CA ALA A 156 -2.01 -23.66 -0.42
C ALA A 156 -1.76 -22.20 -0.03
N ASP A 157 -0.50 -21.86 0.18
CA ASP A 157 -0.03 -20.48 0.33
C ASP A 157 0.41 -19.98 -1.05
N ILE A 158 -0.06 -18.81 -1.47
CA ILE A 158 0.13 -18.23 -2.83
C ILE A 158 0.88 -16.91 -2.72
#